data_AF-A0A7R8VZN2-F1
#
_entry.id   AF-A0A7R8VZN2-F1
#
_cell.length_a   1.000
_cell.length_b   1.000
_cell.length_c   1.000
_cell.angle_alpha   90.00
_cell.angle_beta   90.00
_cell.angle_gamma   90.00
#
_symmetry.space_group_name_H-M   'P 1'
#
loop_
_entity.id
_entity.type
_entity.pdbx_description
1 polymer ?
#
loop_
_entity_poly.entity_id
_entity_poly.type
_entity_poly.pdbx_seq_one_letter_code
_entity_poly.pdbx_strand_id
1 'polypeptide(L)'
;LGPAFWGLINPEWSLCNKGRRQSPVNLEPNKLLFDPNLRLLHIDKHRVTGTISNTGHSVIFTVDNTTRYHINVTGGPLSYKYQFQEIHVHYGLHNEVGSEHSINGYAFPAE
;
A
#
# COMPACT_ATOMS: atom_id res chain seq x y z
N LEU A 1 -7.02 -5.61 20.87
CA LEU A 1 -6.45 -6.80 20.19
C LEU A 1 -5.88 -6.33 18.87
N GLY A 2 -4.65 -6.74 18.52
CA GLY A 2 -3.93 -6.23 17.34
C GLY A 2 -3.85 -7.23 16.18
N PRO A 3 -2.98 -6.96 15.17
CA PRO A 3 -2.85 -7.78 13.95
C PRO A 3 -2.70 -9.28 14.20
N ALA A 4 -1.97 -9.67 15.25
CA ALA A 4 -1.76 -11.07 15.64
C ALA A 4 -3.06 -11.85 15.93
N PHE A 5 -4.18 -11.17 16.15
CA PHE A 5 -5.47 -11.78 16.50
C PHE A 5 -6.57 -11.56 15.47
N TRP A 6 -6.31 -10.79 14.39
CA TRP A 6 -7.36 -10.44 13.41
C TRP A 6 -8.08 -11.65 12.83
N GLY A 7 -7.34 -12.72 12.50
CA GLY A 7 -7.94 -13.94 11.95
C GLY A 7 -8.76 -14.78 12.94
N LEU A 8 -8.78 -14.42 14.23
CA LEU A 8 -9.61 -15.04 15.26
C LEU A 8 -10.82 -14.17 15.64
N ILE A 9 -10.76 -12.87 15.36
CA ILE A 9 -11.79 -11.89 15.76
C ILE A 9 -12.98 -11.93 14.81
N ASN A 10 -12.75 -12.12 13.52
CA ASN A 10 -13.80 -12.16 12.51
C ASN A 10 -13.57 -13.35 11.56
N PRO A 11 -14.56 -14.25 11.38
CA PRO A 11 -14.47 -15.36 10.42
C PRO A 11 -14.09 -14.93 9.00
N GLU A 12 -14.55 -13.75 8.56
CA GLU A 12 -14.23 -13.18 7.23
C GLU A 12 -12.74 -12.82 7.10
N TRP A 13 -12.03 -12.64 8.21
CA TRP A 13 -10.60 -12.33 8.24
C TRP A 13 -9.74 -13.57 8.51
N SER A 14 -10.29 -14.79 8.38
CA SER A 14 -9.55 -16.04 8.63
C SER A 14 -8.24 -16.16 7.85
N LEU A 15 -8.13 -15.49 6.70
CA LEU A 15 -6.91 -15.41 5.89
C LEU A 15 -5.77 -14.65 6.59
N CYS A 16 -6.03 -13.78 7.56
CA CYS A 16 -4.98 -13.14 8.37
C CYS A 16 -4.18 -14.15 9.19
N ASN A 17 -4.73 -15.33 9.49
CA ASN A 17 -4.04 -16.41 10.20
C ASN A 17 -3.60 -17.55 9.26
N LYS A 18 -4.37 -17.83 8.20
CA LYS A 18 -4.16 -19.00 7.33
C LYS A 18 -3.62 -18.68 5.94
N GLY A 19 -3.63 -17.41 5.55
CA GLY A 19 -3.23 -16.96 4.22
C GLY A 19 -1.72 -17.11 4.00
N ARG A 20 -1.33 -17.41 2.76
CA ARG A 20 0.07 -17.57 2.35
C ARG A 20 0.63 -16.39 1.55
N ARG A 21 -0.20 -15.37 1.34
CA ARG A 21 0.10 -14.17 0.55
C ARG A 21 -0.44 -12.95 1.29
N GLN A 22 0.09 -12.74 2.49
CA GLN A 22 -0.21 -11.58 3.31
C GLN A 22 0.91 -10.56 3.13
N SER A 23 0.53 -9.29 3.23
CA SER A 23 1.46 -8.16 3.36
C SER A 23 1.33 -7.60 4.78
N PRO A 24 2.34 -6.87 5.28
CA PRO A 24 3.62 -6.57 4.62
C PRO A 24 4.61 -7.74 4.62
N VAL A 25 5.74 -7.55 3.92
CA VAL A 25 6.87 -8.49 3.89
C VAL A 25 8.22 -7.78 4.04
N ASN A 26 9.24 -8.52 4.50
CA ASN A 26 10.63 -8.08 4.42
C ASN A 26 11.20 -8.38 3.04
N LEU A 27 11.68 -7.35 2.35
CA LEU A 27 12.34 -7.45 1.05
C LEU A 27 13.84 -7.66 1.28
N GLU A 28 14.36 -8.79 0.82
CA GLU A 28 15.80 -9.09 0.86
C GLU A 28 16.39 -8.92 -0.55
N PRO A 29 17.08 -7.80 -0.87
CA PRO A 29 17.55 -7.52 -2.22
C PRO A 29 18.40 -8.63 -2.84
N ASN A 30 19.16 -9.38 -2.03
CA ASN A 30 19.98 -10.50 -2.48
C ASN A 30 19.17 -11.73 -2.95
N LYS A 31 17.88 -11.80 -2.61
CA LYS A 31 16.95 -12.87 -3.02
C LYS A 31 16.03 -12.42 -4.16
N LEU A 32 16.10 -11.17 -4.58
CA LEU A 32 15.26 -10.65 -5.67
C LEU A 32 15.79 -11.15 -7.01
N LEU A 33 14.87 -11.49 -7.90
CA LEU A 33 15.16 -11.83 -9.27
C LEU A 33 14.85 -10.63 -10.16
N PHE A 34 15.82 -10.23 -10.99
CA PHE A 34 15.59 -9.21 -11.99
C PHE A 34 14.74 -9.77 -13.13
N ASP A 35 13.63 -9.11 -13.44
CA ASP A 35 12.80 -9.44 -14.59
C ASP A 35 13.08 -8.45 -15.73
N PRO A 36 13.76 -8.88 -16.82
CA PRO A 36 14.06 -8.01 -17.96
C PRO A 36 12.81 -7.61 -18.76
N ASN A 37 11.69 -8.29 -18.58
CA ASN A 37 10.43 -7.99 -19.28
C ASN A 37 9.54 -7.01 -18.50
N LEU A 38 9.94 -6.63 -17.29
CA LEU A 38 9.20 -5.67 -16.48
C LEU A 38 9.21 -4.30 -17.17
N ARG A 39 8.03 -3.87 -17.63
CA ARG A 39 7.85 -2.58 -18.29
C ARG A 39 7.95 -1.44 -17.28
N LEU A 40 8.21 -0.22 -17.76
CA LEU A 40 8.16 0.97 -16.90
C LEU A 40 6.75 1.18 -16.33
N LEU A 41 6.67 1.55 -15.04
CA LEU A 41 5.43 1.99 -14.41
C LEU A 41 5.14 3.45 -14.82
N HIS A 42 3.94 3.71 -15.33
CA HIS A 42 3.48 5.03 -15.72
C HIS A 42 2.34 5.49 -14.82
N ILE A 43 2.47 6.71 -14.29
CA ILE A 43 1.46 7.37 -13.46
C ILE A 43 1.14 8.70 -14.11
N ASP A 44 -0.13 8.93 -14.44
CA ASP A 44 -0.59 10.17 -15.02
C ASP A 44 -0.33 11.36 -14.07
N LYS A 45 0.19 12.47 -14.60
CA LYS A 45 0.56 13.65 -13.80
C LYS A 45 -0.51 14.73 -13.88
N HIS A 46 -1.69 14.43 -13.32
CA HIS A 46 -2.79 15.38 -13.21
C HIS A 46 -2.94 15.91 -11.78
N ARG A 47 -3.34 17.18 -11.65
CA ARG A 47 -3.79 17.71 -10.36
C ARG A 47 -5.21 17.24 -10.10
N VAL A 48 -5.43 16.64 -8.93
CA VAL A 48 -6.75 16.22 -8.45
C VAL A 48 -7.10 16.98 -7.18
N THR A 49 -8.40 17.09 -6.91
CA THR A 49 -8.94 17.55 -5.63
C THR A 49 -9.51 16.35 -4.90
N GLY A 50 -9.51 16.41 -3.58
CA GLY A 50 -10.01 15.35 -2.74
C GLY A 50 -10.20 15.84 -1.31
N THR A 51 -10.61 14.91 -0.46
CA THR A 51 -10.84 15.16 0.97
C THR A 51 -9.81 14.39 1.79
N ILE A 52 -9.36 15.00 2.88
CA ILE A 52 -8.50 14.35 3.88
C ILE A 52 -9.37 14.03 5.08
N SER A 53 -9.33 12.77 5.52
CA SER A 53 -10.09 12.28 6.67
C SER A 53 -9.19 11.51 7.64
N ASN A 54 -9.50 11.60 8.93
CA ASN A 54 -8.90 10.77 9.96
C ASN A 54 -9.92 9.70 10.37
N THR A 55 -9.59 8.42 10.16
CA THR A 55 -10.49 7.29 10.43
C THR A 55 -10.40 6.77 11.86
N GLY A 56 -9.53 7.36 12.69
CA GLY A 56 -9.11 6.82 13.99
C GLY A 56 -8.00 5.77 13.89
N HIS A 57 -7.68 5.30 12.67
CA HIS A 57 -6.61 4.33 12.41
C HIS A 57 -5.54 4.88 11.46
N SER A 58 -5.91 5.71 10.49
CA SER A 58 -4.97 6.34 9.55
C SER A 58 -5.54 7.67 9.06
N VAL A 59 -4.69 8.45 8.39
CA VAL A 59 -5.06 9.64 7.64
C VAL A 59 -5.16 9.24 6.17
N ILE A 60 -6.35 9.42 5.59
CA ILE A 60 -6.67 9.02 4.22
C ILE A 60 -6.98 10.26 3.39
N PHE A 61 -6.32 10.41 2.24
CA PHE A 61 -6.74 11.31 1.19
C PHE A 61 -7.52 10.53 0.14
N THR A 62 -8.76 10.93 -0.14
CA THR A 62 -9.63 10.31 -1.15
C THR A 62 -9.95 11.34 -2.24
N VAL A 63 -9.77 10.95 -3.51
CA VAL A 63 -10.04 11.82 -4.67
C VAL A 63 -11.54 12.04 -4.83
N ASP A 64 -11.93 13.25 -5.21
CA ASP A 64 -13.33 13.57 -5.49
C ASP A 64 -13.78 12.90 -6.80
N ASN A 65 -14.97 12.27 -6.76
CA ASN A 65 -15.59 11.64 -7.94
C ASN A 65 -15.94 12.64 -9.06
N THR A 66 -15.94 13.95 -8.76
CA THR A 66 -16.25 15.03 -9.71
C THR A 66 -15.01 15.59 -10.43
N THR A 67 -13.83 15.01 -10.18
CA THR A 67 -12.59 15.43 -10.85
C THR A 67 -12.69 15.23 -12.37
N ARG A 68 -12.39 16.28 -13.14
CA ARG A 68 -12.41 16.24 -14.62
C ARG A 68 -11.34 15.31 -15.20
N TYR A 69 -10.22 15.18 -14.51
CA TYR A 69 -9.09 14.34 -14.93
C TYR A 69 -8.83 13.30 -13.85
N HIS A 70 -8.76 12.03 -14.27
CA HIS A 70 -8.38 10.92 -13.40
C HIS A 70 -6.87 10.67 -13.50
N ILE A 71 -6.29 10.19 -12.40
CA ILE A 71 -4.92 9.70 -12.38
C ILE A 71 -4.95 8.20 -12.62
N ASN A 72 -4.38 7.74 -13.73
CA ASN A 72 -4.24 6.31 -13.99
C ASN A 72 -2.82 5.82 -13.74
N VAL A 73 -2.74 4.57 -13.28
CA VAL A 73 -1.52 3.78 -13.15
C VAL A 73 -1.56 2.67 -14.20
N THR A 74 -0.54 2.64 -15.05
CA THR A 74 -0.39 1.66 -16.15
C THR A 74 1.06 1.20 -16.28
N GLY A 75 1.31 0.16 -17.09
CA GLY A 75 2.65 -0.39 -17.26
C GLY A 75 3.09 -1.23 -16.07
N GLY A 76 4.39 -1.37 -15.84
CA GLY A 76 4.89 -2.25 -14.78
C GLY A 76 4.43 -3.71 -14.97
N PRO A 77 4.11 -4.41 -13.88
CA PRO A 77 3.54 -5.76 -13.91
C PRO A 77 2.02 -5.78 -14.13
N LEU A 78 1.38 -4.63 -14.39
CA LEU A 78 -0.07 -4.52 -14.46
C LEU A 78 -0.62 -4.99 -15.81
N SER A 79 -1.66 -5.82 -15.78
CA SER A 79 -2.40 -6.27 -16.98
C SER A 79 -3.40 -5.23 -17.48
N TYR A 80 -3.86 -4.33 -16.60
CA TYR A 80 -4.91 -3.35 -16.88
C TYR A 80 -4.49 -1.94 -16.45
N LYS A 81 -5.32 -0.98 -16.84
CA LYS A 81 -5.27 0.38 -16.32
C LYS A 81 -6.02 0.45 -15.00
N TYR A 82 -5.37 0.96 -13.96
CA TYR A 82 -5.97 1.17 -12.65
C TYR A 82 -6.12 2.67 -12.40
N GLN A 83 -7.25 3.07 -11.84
CA GLN A 83 -7.51 4.45 -11.46
C GLN A 83 -7.14 4.67 -10.00
N PHE A 84 -6.39 5.73 -9.72
CA PHE A 84 -6.09 6.16 -8.36
C PHE A 84 -7.37 6.63 -7.66
N GLN A 85 -7.60 6.11 -6.45
CA GLN A 85 -8.80 6.39 -5.65
C GLN A 85 -8.46 7.12 -4.36
N GLU A 86 -7.49 6.59 -3.61
CA GLU A 86 -7.08 7.11 -2.32
C GLU A 86 -5.63 6.75 -2.01
N ILE A 87 -5.05 7.48 -1.05
CA ILE A 87 -3.79 7.15 -0.41
C ILE A 87 -3.95 7.31 1.10
N HIS A 88 -3.35 6.41 1.85
CA HIS A 88 -3.26 6.48 3.30
C HIS A 88 -1.82 6.23 3.72
N VAL A 89 -1.47 6.67 4.93
CA VAL A 89 -0.10 6.57 5.43
C VAL A 89 -0.09 5.76 6.71
N HIS A 90 0.87 4.84 6.81
CA HIS A 90 1.25 4.16 8.05
C HIS A 90 2.50 4.82 8.61
N TYR A 91 2.53 5.03 9.92
CA TYR A 91 3.66 5.70 10.58
C TYR A 91 3.80 5.22 12.02
N GLY A 92 5.03 5.26 12.52
CA GLY A 92 5.36 4.87 13.87
C GLY A 92 5.33 6.05 14.84
N LEU A 93 5.51 5.74 16.12
CA LEU A 93 5.68 6.75 17.17
C LEU A 93 7.07 7.41 17.13
N HIS A 94 8.05 6.70 16.57
CA HIS A 94 9.45 7.11 16.48
C HIS A 94 9.97 6.90 15.07
N ASN A 95 11.05 7.59 14.70
CA ASN A 95 11.54 7.58 13.31
C ASN A 95 12.19 6.26 12.89
N GLU A 96 12.50 5.37 13.84
CA GLU A 96 13.10 4.07 13.60
C GLU A 96 12.08 3.01 13.14
N VAL A 97 10.77 3.31 13.24
CA VAL A 97 9.67 2.39 12.94
C VAL A 97 8.53 3.12 12.24
N GLY A 98 7.73 2.42 11.43
CA GLY A 98 6.49 2.97 10.90
C GLY A 98 6.06 2.42 9.56
N SER A 99 7.02 2.14 8.66
CA SER A 99 6.73 1.41 7.43
C SER A 99 6.22 0.01 7.75
N GLU A 100 5.28 -0.47 6.93
CA GLU A 100 4.80 -1.84 7.06
C GLU A 100 5.81 -2.80 6.44
N HIS A 101 6.28 -2.51 5.22
CA HIS A 101 7.37 -3.25 4.59
C HIS A 101 8.73 -2.86 5.18
N SER A 102 9.70 -3.75 5.04
CA SER A 102 11.09 -3.53 5.44
C SER A 102 12.05 -3.98 4.34
N ILE A 103 13.29 -3.47 4.36
CA ILE A 103 14.36 -3.86 3.44
C ILE A 103 15.52 -4.42 4.25
N ASN A 104 15.87 -5.70 4.09
CA ASN A 104 16.86 -6.39 4.93
C ASN A 104 16.59 -6.21 6.45
N GLY A 105 15.31 -6.20 6.85
CA GLY A 105 14.88 -5.98 8.22
C GLY A 105 14.93 -4.52 8.69
N TYR A 106 15.37 -3.60 7.84
CA TYR A 106 15.37 -2.16 8.14
C TYR A 106 14.00 -1.55 7.83
N ALA A 107 13.42 -0.86 8.81
CA ALA A 107 12.15 -0.15 8.68
C ALA A 107 12.39 1.35 8.45
N PHE A 108 11.39 2.03 7.90
CA PHE A 108 11.38 3.47 7.65
C PHE A 108 10.34 4.17 8.55
N PRO A 109 10.41 5.49 8.74
CA PRO A 109 9.47 6.22 9.61
C PRO A 109 8.00 6.13 9.21
N ALA A 110 7.73 5.94 7.92
CA ALA A 110 6.38 5.87 7.37
C ALA A 110 6.37 5.15 6.01
N GLU A 111 5.20 4.68 5.60
CA GLU A 111 4.89 4.14 4.26
C GLU A 111 3.54 4.68 3.77
#